data_AF-A0A7S9LPA8-F1
#
_entry.id   AF-A0A7S9LPA8-F1
#
_cell.length_a   1.000
_cell.length_b   1.000
_cell.length_c   1.000
_cell.angle_alpha   90.00
_cell.angle_beta   90.00
_cell.angle_gamma   90.00
#
_symmetry.space_group_name_H-M   'P 1'
#
loop_
_entity.id
_entity.type
_entity.pdbx_description
1 polymer ?
#
loop_
_entity_poly.entity_id
_entity_poly.type
_entity_poly.pdbx_seq_one_letter_code
_entity_poly.pdbx_strand_id
1 'polypeptide(L)' 'MPRLVNLFVTAGALGFVLAALLVTILWEFNIGGVATLVERAGLGIWPLVLLTFSLGTTFATAQIAFAVMQLAEPEE' A
#
# COMPACT_ATOMS: atom_id res chain seq x y z
N MET A 1 6.33 -22.61 -1.00
CA MET A 1 6.90 -21.59 -1.93
C MET A 1 8.38 -21.41 -1.62
N PRO A 2 9.24 -21.12 -2.60
CA PRO A 2 10.66 -20.79 -2.36
C PRO A 2 10.79 -19.61 -1.37
N ARG A 3 11.82 -19.62 -0.52
CA ARG A 3 11.96 -18.69 0.63
C ARG A 3 11.94 -17.21 0.22
N LEU A 4 12.57 -16.87 -0.90
CA LEU A 4 12.58 -15.50 -1.45
C LEU A 4 11.22 -15.06 -1.97
N VAL A 5 10.48 -15.95 -2.66
CA VAL A 5 9.12 -15.64 -3.14
C VAL A 5 8.20 -15.34 -1.96
N ASN A 6 8.33 -16.10 -0.87
CA ASN A 6 7.55 -15.86 0.34
C ASN A 6 7.86 -14.48 0.97
N LEU A 7 9.14 -14.11 1.04
CA LEU A 7 9.56 -12.79 1.52
C LEU A 7 8.91 -11.67 0.70
N PHE A 8 9.00 -11.75 -0.63
CA PHE A 8 8.46 -10.73 -1.53
C PHE A 8 6.95 -10.59 -1.41
N VAL A 9 6.21 -11.72 -1.39
CA VAL A 9 4.75 -11.69 -1.26
C VAL A 9 4.33 -11.15 0.09
N THR A 10 4.99 -11.56 1.18
CA THR A 10 4.63 -11.13 2.54
C THR A 10 4.92 -9.64 2.74
N ALA A 11 6.10 -9.17 2.31
CA ALA A 11 6.46 -7.76 2.39
C ALA A 11 5.58 -6.88 1.47
N GLY A 12 5.31 -7.34 0.25
CA GLY A 12 4.40 -6.65 -0.67
C GLY A 12 2.97 -6.57 -0.14
N ALA A 13 2.46 -7.65 0.45
CA ALA A 13 1.15 -7.68 1.08
C ALA A 13 1.06 -6.72 2.28
N LEU A 14 2.11 -6.64 3.12
CA LEU A 14 2.19 -5.64 4.18
C LEU A 14 2.11 -4.21 3.64
N GLY A 15 2.79 -3.92 2.52
CA GLY A 15 2.67 -2.62 1.86
C GLY A 15 1.24 -2.28 1.43
N PHE A 16 0.52 -3.26 0.88
CA PHE A 16 -0.90 -3.08 0.52
C PHE A 16 -1.82 -2.87 1.73
N VAL A 17 -1.58 -3.58 2.84
CA VAL A 17 -2.33 -3.37 4.09
C VAL A 17 -2.14 -1.95 4.61
N LEU A 18 -0.90 -1.44 4.60
CA LEU A 18 -0.60 -0.06 4.98
C LEU A 18 -1.29 0.96 4.06
N ALA A 19 -1.34 0.69 2.75
CA ALA A 19 -2.00 1.57 1.80
C ALA A 19 -3.52 1.60 2.01
N ALA A 20 -4.15 0.45 2.24
CA ALA A 20 -5.57 0.38 2.54
C ALA A 20 -5.91 1.17 3.80
N LEU A 21 -5.13 1.00 4.88
CA LEU A 21 -5.29 1.77 6.12
C LEU A 21 -5.14 3.28 5.89
N LEU A 22 -4.13 3.69 5.12
CA LEU A 22 -3.94 5.10 4.77
C LEU A 22 -5.14 5.65 3.98
N VAL A 23 -5.63 4.93 2.97
CA VAL A 23 -6.77 5.38 2.16
C VAL A 23 -8.04 5.48 3.00
N THR A 24 -8.28 4.53 3.90
CA THR A 24 -9.40 4.61 4.86
C THR A 24 -9.31 5.87 5.70
N ILE A 25 -8.14 6.20 6.24
CA ILE A 25 -7.92 7.44 7.02
C ILE A 25 -8.15 8.68 6.13
N LEU A 26 -7.61 8.72 4.92
CA LEU A 26 -7.79 9.86 4.00
C LEU A 26 -9.28 10.08 3.67
N TRP A 27 -10.03 9.00 3.49
CA TRP A 27 -11.46 9.03 3.20
C TRP A 27 -12.27 9.47 4.43
N GLU A 28 -12.09 8.85 5.59
CA GLU A 28 -12.87 9.16 6.81
C GLU A 28 -12.66 10.60 7.29
N PHE A 29 -11.44 11.12 7.20
CA PHE A 29 -11.13 12.49 7.60
C PHE A 29 -11.25 13.51 6.45
N ASN A 30 -11.68 13.08 5.26
CA ASN A 30 -11.78 13.89 4.05
C ASN A 30 -10.51 14.72 3.77
N ILE A 31 -9.34 14.13 4.00
CA ILE A 31 -8.05 14.81 3.86
C ILE A 31 -7.84 15.15 2.39
N GLY A 32 -7.58 16.43 2.09
CA GLY A 32 -7.44 16.90 0.70
C GLY A 32 -8.72 16.80 -0.14
N GLY A 33 -9.88 16.60 0.48
CA GLY A 33 -11.17 16.48 -0.21
C GLY A 33 -11.45 15.11 -0.83
N VAL A 34 -10.71 14.07 -0.45
CA VAL A 34 -10.84 12.72 -1.04
C VAL A 34 -12.26 12.17 -0.94
N ALA A 35 -12.94 12.30 0.20
CA ALA A 35 -14.32 11.82 0.34
C ALA A 35 -15.26 12.56 -0.60
N THR A 36 -15.16 13.90 -0.64
CA THR A 36 -15.96 14.73 -1.54
C THR A 36 -15.69 14.41 -3.02
N LEU A 37 -14.44 14.12 -3.39
CA LEU A 37 -14.08 13.70 -4.75
C LEU A 37 -14.72 12.37 -5.12
N VAL A 38 -14.67 11.38 -4.22
CA VAL A 38 -15.28 10.05 -4.42
C VAL A 38 -16.79 10.18 -4.61
N GLU A 39 -17.46 10.95 -3.76
CA GLU A 39 -18.92 11.18 -3.83
C GLU A 39 -19.33 11.87 -5.14
N ARG A 40 -18.57 12.88 -5.59
CA ARG A 40 -18.88 13.64 -6.81
C ARG A 40 -18.54 12.90 -8.10
N ALA A 41 -17.60 11.96 -8.05
CA ALA A 41 -17.19 11.21 -9.23
C ALA A 41 -18.33 10.32 -9.78
N GLY A 42 -19.30 9.93 -8.95
CA GLY A 42 -20.41 9.07 -9.36
C GLY A 42 -20.00 7.64 -9.76
N LEU A 43 -18.76 7.23 -9.44
CA LEU A 43 -18.18 5.93 -9.77
C LEU A 43 -18.26 4.92 -8.60
N GLY A 44 -18.97 5.25 -7.52
CA GLY A 44 -19.05 4.40 -6.33
C GLY A 44 -17.66 4.21 -5.68
N ILE A 45 -17.29 2.96 -5.39
CA ILE A 45 -16.05 2.61 -4.67
C ILE A 45 -14.79 2.61 -5.56
N TRP A 46 -14.93 2.66 -6.89
CA TRP A 46 -13.80 2.51 -7.82
C TRP A 46 -12.65 3.51 -7.61
N PRO A 47 -12.89 4.80 -7.32
CA PRO A 47 -11.80 5.73 -7.05
C PRO A 47 -10.97 5.32 -5.82
N LEU A 48 -11.61 4.78 -4.77
CA LEU A 48 -10.92 4.28 -3.58
C LEU A 48 -10.10 3.03 -3.89
N VAL A 49 -10.62 2.13 -4.72
CA VAL A 49 -9.88 0.93 -5.19
C VAL A 49 -8.65 1.33 -5.99
N LEU A 50 -8.80 2.24 -6.95
CA LEU A 50 -7.69 2.73 -7.78
C LEU A 50 -6.63 3.48 -6.95
N LEU A 51 -7.06 4.30 -6.00
CA LEU A 51 -6.18 5.01 -5.08
C LEU A 51 -5.43 4.02 -4.19
N THR A 52 -6.13 3.06 -3.61
CA THR A 52 -5.53 1.99 -2.78
C THR A 52 -4.56 1.14 -3.57
N PHE A 53 -4.88 0.81 -4.82
CA PHE A 53 -3.98 0.04 -5.69
C PHE A 53 -2.72 0.85 -6.03
N SER A 54 -2.87 2.12 -6.40
CA SER A 54 -1.74 3.00 -6.71
C SER A 54 -0.81 3.16 -5.51
N LEU A 55 -1.35 3.55 -4.35
CA LEU A 55 -0.56 3.67 -3.11
C LEU A 55 -0.03 2.31 -2.62
N GLY A 56 -0.82 1.25 -2.79
CA GLY A 56 -0.48 -0.13 -2.43
C GLY A 56 0.75 -0.61 -3.18
N THR A 57 0.83 -0.36 -4.49
CA THR A 57 2.02 -0.70 -5.27
C THR A 57 3.24 0.12 -4.83
N THR A 58 3.08 1.42 -4.53
CA THR A 58 4.17 2.26 -4.01
C THR A 58 4.68 1.78 -2.64
N PHE A 59 3.80 1.41 -1.73
CA PHE A 59 4.21 0.88 -0.42
C PHE A 59 4.73 -0.56 -0.52
N ALA A 60 4.16 -1.40 -1.38
CA ALA A 60 4.66 -2.75 -1.61
C ALA A 60 6.11 -2.74 -2.11
N THR A 61 6.45 -1.87 -3.07
CA THR A 61 7.84 -1.77 -3.56
C THR A 61 8.78 -1.28 -2.45
N ALA A 62 8.37 -0.29 -1.66
CA ALA A 62 9.15 0.18 -0.51
C ALA A 62 9.35 -0.92 0.56
N GLN A 63 8.30 -1.67 0.90
CA GLN A 63 8.39 -2.77 1.87
C GLN A 63 9.26 -3.92 1.38
N ILE A 64 9.19 -4.27 0.09
CA ILE A 64 10.08 -5.27 -0.51
C ILE A 64 11.54 -4.79 -0.45
N ALA A 65 11.81 -3.53 -0.84
CA ALA A 65 13.16 -2.97 -0.76
C ALA A 65 13.70 -2.99 0.68
N PHE A 66 12.88 -2.59 1.64
CA PHE A 66 13.21 -2.63 3.07
C PHE A 66 13.50 -4.06 3.55
N ALA A 67 12.65 -5.03 3.17
CA ALA A 67 12.86 -6.44 3.52
C ALA A 67 14.16 -7.00 2.92
N VAL A 68 14.53 -6.58 1.71
CA VAL A 68 15.80 -6.94 1.08
C VAL A 68 16.99 -6.33 1.84
N MET A 69 16.92 -5.07 2.26
CA MET A 69 17.99 -4.42 3.04
C MET A 69 18.22 -5.13 4.39
N GLN A 70 17.16 -5.67 5.01
CA GLN A 70 17.29 -6.44 6.25
C GLN A 70 17.95 -7.82 6.08
N LEU A 71 18.11 -8.30 4.85
CA LEU A 71 18.85 -9.54 4.58
C LEU A 71 20.37 -9.32 4.55
N ALA A 72 20.85 -8.08 4.56
CA ALA A 72 22.28 -7.80 4.63
C ALA A 72 22.83 -8.28 5.98
N GLU A 73 23.83 -9.16 5.93
CA GLU A 73 24.57 -9.58 7.12
C GLU A 73 25.41 -8.40 7.62
N PRO A 74 25.47 -8.16 8.95
CA PRO A 74 26.33 -7.11 9.50
C PRO A 74 27.79 -7.43 9.16
N GLU A 75 28.52 -6.43 8.67
CA GLU A 75 29.96 -6.52 8.42
C GLU A 75 30.67 -6.72 9.78
N GLU A 76 31.43 -7.81 9.94
CA GLU A 76 32.31 -8.05 11.10
C GLU A 76 33.51 -7.09 11.14
#